data_AF-A0A967DI40-F1
#
_entry.id   AF-A0A967DI40-F1
#
_cell.length_a   1.000
_cell.length_b   1.000
_cell.length_c   1.000
_cell.angle_alpha   90.00
_cell.angle_beta   90.00
_cell.angle_gamma   90.00
#
_symmetry.space_group_name_H-M   'P 1'
#
loop_
_entity.id
_entity.type
_entity.pdbx_description
1 polymer ?
#
loop_
_entity_poly.entity_id
_entity_poly.type
_entity_poly.pdbx_seq_one_letter_code
_entity_poly.pdbx_strand_id
1 'polypeptide(L)'
;MASPLLAHDVITTKLTWTQEMSRLVNRHCLGCHREGGAAFSLATYSDARPWAKAIRDEVLGRRMPPWGPVKGVGAFHGDPSLSLPEIDMFVAWVEGGAPEGYPALLPSHAVAPPTVAAPVQARHRLEVQSGMTLEAPAVIVALRPNNLKDRESLEAWVTKPDGTIERLIWLRDYRTAWTRDYRLRTPLRFPRGTRIHVSSTGGASLLLLAQ
;
A
#
# COMPACT_ATOMS: atom_id res chain seq x y z
N MET A 1 30.64 -18.72 -37.60
CA MET A 1 29.63 -17.71 -37.97
C MET A 1 29.55 -16.73 -36.82
N ALA A 2 29.76 -15.44 -37.07
CA ALA A 2 29.74 -14.41 -36.03
C ALA A 2 28.28 -14.04 -35.69
N SER A 3 27.90 -14.13 -34.42
CA SER A 3 26.64 -13.58 -33.93
C SER A 3 26.61 -12.06 -34.11
N PRO A 4 25.52 -11.46 -34.59
CA PRO A 4 25.43 -10.02 -34.61
C PRO A 4 25.32 -9.51 -33.18
N LEU A 5 26.26 -8.65 -32.78
CA LEU A 5 26.14 -7.82 -31.59
C LEU A 5 24.99 -6.84 -31.86
N LEU A 6 23.79 -7.14 -31.35
CA LEU A 6 22.71 -6.17 -31.27
C LEU A 6 23.11 -5.14 -30.20
N ALA A 7 23.65 -4.01 -30.64
CA ALA A 7 24.13 -2.93 -29.79
C ALA A 7 23.00 -2.05 -29.20
N HIS A 8 21.74 -2.41 -29.42
CA HIS A 8 20.57 -1.64 -28.98
C HIS A 8 19.64 -2.57 -28.19
N ASP A 9 19.20 -2.12 -27.01
CA ASP A 9 18.13 -2.77 -26.27
C ASP A 9 16.90 -2.91 -27.17
N VAL A 10 16.54 -4.15 -27.52
CA VAL A 10 15.37 -4.41 -28.35
C VAL A 10 14.12 -4.08 -27.54
N ILE A 11 13.30 -3.16 -28.04
CA ILE A 11 11.99 -2.87 -27.45
C ILE A 11 11.05 -4.03 -27.77
N THR A 12 10.66 -4.79 -26.76
CA THR A 12 9.80 -5.98 -26.91
C THR A 12 8.39 -5.78 -26.34
N THR A 13 8.09 -4.58 -25.83
CA THR A 13 6.79 -4.22 -25.25
C THR A 13 6.09 -3.12 -26.05
N LYS A 14 4.76 -3.08 -25.94
CA LYS A 14 3.93 -1.96 -26.45
C LYS A 14 3.65 -0.90 -25.40
N LEU A 15 3.92 -1.19 -24.13
CA LEU A 15 3.72 -0.23 -23.03
C LEU A 15 4.75 0.88 -23.15
N THR A 16 4.32 2.13 -23.01
CA THR A 16 5.24 3.28 -23.06
C THR A 16 5.07 4.17 -21.84
N TRP A 17 6.12 4.95 -21.54
CA TRP A 17 6.02 5.96 -20.48
C TRP A 17 4.90 6.95 -20.74
N THR A 18 4.85 7.48 -21.95
CA THR A 18 3.93 8.56 -22.32
C THR A 18 2.46 8.14 -22.28
N GLN A 19 2.16 6.85 -22.41
CA GLN A 19 0.80 6.32 -22.37
C GLN A 19 0.46 5.63 -21.03
N GLU A 20 1.10 4.53 -20.69
CA GLU A 20 0.66 3.78 -19.51
C GLU A 20 1.39 4.21 -18.25
N MET A 21 2.72 4.25 -18.30
CA MET A 21 3.52 4.26 -17.06
C MET A 21 3.45 5.59 -16.33
N SER A 22 3.47 6.73 -17.04
CA SER A 22 3.33 8.05 -16.42
C SER A 22 2.05 8.17 -15.60
N ARG A 23 0.94 7.55 -16.04
CA ARG A 23 -0.35 7.57 -15.34
C ARG A 23 -0.30 6.72 -14.07
N LEU A 24 0.32 5.53 -14.13
CA LEU A 24 0.51 4.67 -12.96
C LEU A 24 1.47 5.31 -11.94
N VAL A 25 2.59 5.85 -12.40
CA VAL A 25 3.56 6.55 -11.55
C VAL A 25 2.92 7.77 -10.89
N ASN A 26 2.14 8.56 -11.63
CA ASN A 26 1.39 9.68 -11.06
C ASN A 26 0.44 9.21 -9.95
N ARG A 27 -0.29 8.13 -10.17
CA ARG A 27 -1.30 7.65 -9.22
C ARG A 27 -0.68 7.07 -7.95
N HIS A 28 0.41 6.29 -8.08
CA HIS A 28 0.91 5.45 -7.01
C HIS A 28 2.21 5.97 -6.36
N CYS A 29 3.02 6.74 -7.09
CA CYS A 29 4.39 7.06 -6.68
C CYS A 29 4.58 8.55 -6.36
N LEU A 30 3.97 9.45 -7.14
CA LEU A 30 4.24 10.90 -7.03
C LEU A 30 3.71 11.55 -5.74
N GLY A 31 2.95 10.81 -4.90
CA GLY A 31 2.65 11.26 -3.54
C GLY A 31 3.92 11.51 -2.71
N CYS A 32 4.97 10.71 -2.93
CA CYS A 32 6.27 10.82 -2.25
C CYS A 32 7.43 11.07 -3.21
N HIS A 33 7.42 10.48 -4.41
CA HIS A 33 8.50 10.54 -5.40
C HIS A 33 8.34 11.72 -6.37
N ARG A 34 8.41 12.93 -5.84
CA ARG A 34 8.32 14.17 -6.61
C ARG A 34 9.34 15.17 -6.11
N GLU A 35 9.59 16.22 -6.87
CA GLU A 35 10.41 17.33 -6.41
C GLU A 35 9.86 17.92 -5.09
N GLY A 36 10.76 18.11 -4.11
CA GLY A 36 10.41 18.52 -2.74
C GLY A 36 9.62 17.47 -1.94
N GLY A 37 9.47 16.24 -2.45
CA GLY A 37 8.83 15.12 -1.78
C GLY A 37 9.73 14.43 -0.76
N ALA A 38 9.22 13.34 -0.17
CA ALA A 38 9.95 12.54 0.82
C ALA A 38 11.00 11.60 0.20
N ALA A 39 11.08 11.53 -1.14
CA ALA A 39 12.01 10.71 -1.90
C ALA A 39 12.44 11.42 -3.18
N PHE A 40 13.34 10.79 -3.95
CA PHE A 40 13.75 11.28 -5.27
C PHE A 40 12.57 11.37 -6.25
N SER A 41 12.67 12.26 -7.25
CA SER A 41 11.63 12.46 -8.26
C SER A 41 11.49 11.25 -9.18
N LEU A 42 10.24 10.93 -9.54
CA LEU A 42 9.86 10.04 -10.64
C LEU A 42 8.89 10.74 -11.61
N ALA A 43 8.85 12.08 -11.59
CA ALA A 43 7.80 12.85 -12.28
C ALA A 43 7.91 12.84 -13.81
N THR A 44 9.12 12.68 -14.34
CA THR A 44 9.39 12.69 -15.79
C THR A 44 10.00 11.36 -16.26
N TYR A 45 10.02 11.12 -17.57
CA TYR A 45 10.68 9.93 -18.13
C TYR A 45 12.17 9.91 -17.77
N SER A 46 12.85 11.04 -17.93
CA SER A 46 14.27 11.19 -17.59
C SER A 46 14.55 10.92 -16.10
N ASP A 47 13.62 11.31 -15.22
CA ASP A 47 13.73 11.01 -13.79
C ASP A 47 13.53 9.52 -13.51
N ALA A 48 12.53 8.89 -14.13
CA ALA A 48 12.11 7.53 -13.81
C ALA A 48 12.95 6.44 -14.49
N ARG A 49 13.43 6.67 -15.72
CA ARG A 49 14.15 5.67 -16.52
C ARG A 49 15.37 5.07 -15.80
N PRO A 50 16.24 5.85 -15.11
CA PRO A 50 17.36 5.29 -14.36
C PRO A 50 16.94 4.31 -13.25
N TRP A 51 15.72 4.47 -12.72
CA TRP A 51 15.18 3.65 -11.64
C TRP A 51 14.32 2.48 -12.13
N ALA A 52 14.16 2.29 -13.44
CA ALA A 52 13.25 1.29 -14.02
C ALA A 52 13.39 -0.11 -13.37
N LYS A 53 14.61 -0.64 -13.25
CA LYS A 53 14.88 -1.95 -12.62
C LYS A 53 14.51 -1.96 -11.13
N ALA A 54 14.85 -0.90 -10.39
CA ALA A 54 14.52 -0.77 -8.98
C ALA A 54 12.99 -0.66 -8.77
N ILE A 55 12.30 0.12 -9.60
CA ILE A 55 10.83 0.24 -9.58
C ILE A 55 10.23 -1.15 -9.74
N ARG A 56 10.62 -1.92 -10.77
CA ARG A 56 10.16 -3.30 -10.98
C ARG A 56 10.34 -4.16 -9.73
N ASP A 57 11.54 -4.16 -9.14
CA ASP A 57 11.86 -5.03 -8.01
C ASP A 57 11.09 -4.61 -6.73
N GLU A 58 10.85 -3.31 -6.52
CA GLU A 58 10.08 -2.79 -5.40
C GLU A 58 8.57 -3.07 -5.54
N VAL A 59 8.01 -2.94 -6.75
CA VAL A 59 6.58 -3.24 -6.99
C VAL A 59 6.31 -4.74 -6.97
N LEU A 60 7.19 -5.56 -7.55
CA LEU A 60 7.12 -7.02 -7.48
C LEU A 60 7.20 -7.51 -6.03
N GLY A 61 8.11 -6.91 -5.24
CA GLY A 61 8.24 -7.20 -3.82
C GLY A 61 7.12 -6.67 -2.94
N ARG A 62 6.14 -5.92 -3.51
CA ARG A 62 5.07 -5.22 -2.78
C ARG A 62 5.59 -4.30 -1.65
N ARG A 63 6.81 -3.78 -1.81
CA ARG A 63 7.39 -2.79 -0.90
C ARG A 63 6.96 -1.38 -1.26
N MET A 64 6.66 -1.15 -2.54
CA MET A 64 6.13 0.10 -3.05
C MET A 64 4.75 -0.08 -3.72
N PRO A 65 3.83 0.89 -3.53
CA PRO A 65 3.89 1.96 -2.54
C PRO A 65 3.78 1.42 -1.10
N PRO A 66 4.33 2.11 -0.08
CA PRO A 66 4.28 1.63 1.29
C PRO A 66 2.84 1.69 1.81
N TRP A 67 2.29 0.52 2.18
CA TRP A 67 0.94 0.42 2.74
C TRP A 67 0.93 -0.23 4.12
N GLY A 68 1.55 -1.41 4.25
CA GLY A 68 1.64 -2.18 5.49
C GLY A 68 0.66 -3.37 5.53
N PRO A 69 -0.67 -3.16 5.43
CA PRO A 69 -1.64 -4.24 5.39
C PRO A 69 -1.42 -5.16 4.20
N VAL A 70 -1.47 -6.47 4.47
CA VAL A 70 -1.51 -7.50 3.46
C VAL A 70 -2.80 -7.36 2.64
N LYS A 71 -2.64 -7.32 1.31
CA LYS A 71 -3.76 -7.21 0.38
C LYS A 71 -4.80 -8.31 0.62
N GLY A 72 -6.07 -7.92 0.66
CA GLY A 72 -7.20 -8.84 0.92
C GLY A 72 -7.54 -9.03 2.39
N VAL A 73 -6.78 -8.45 3.33
CA VAL A 73 -7.13 -8.42 4.75
C VAL A 73 -7.62 -7.02 5.13
N GLY A 74 -8.88 -6.94 5.56
CA GLY A 74 -9.53 -5.67 5.85
C GLY A 74 -9.88 -4.86 4.58
N ALA A 75 -10.73 -3.85 4.74
CA ALA A 75 -11.13 -2.95 3.68
C ALA A 75 -10.92 -1.50 4.13
N PHE A 76 -9.89 -0.86 3.58
CA PHE A 76 -9.43 0.45 4.05
C PHE A 76 -9.51 1.52 2.95
N HIS A 77 -9.78 2.75 3.36
CA HIS A 77 -9.69 3.92 2.49
C HIS A 77 -8.22 4.23 2.16
N GLY A 78 -7.97 4.70 0.94
CA GLY A 78 -6.66 5.23 0.56
C GLY A 78 -5.54 4.20 0.43
N ASP A 79 -5.87 2.92 0.19
CA ASP A 79 -4.88 1.89 -0.16
C ASP A 79 -4.19 2.25 -1.49
N PRO A 80 -2.88 2.59 -1.48
CA PRO A 80 -2.14 2.95 -2.67
C PRO A 80 -1.58 1.72 -3.41
N SER A 81 -1.84 0.51 -2.93
CA SER A 81 -1.26 -0.72 -3.47
C SER A 81 -1.64 -0.94 -4.93
N LEU A 82 -0.68 -1.43 -5.70
CA LEU A 82 -0.90 -1.82 -7.09
C LEU A 82 -1.76 -3.09 -7.16
N SER A 83 -2.60 -3.15 -8.19
CA SER A 83 -3.24 -4.38 -8.67
C SER A 83 -2.22 -5.31 -9.33
N LEU A 84 -2.57 -6.60 -9.48
CA LEU A 84 -1.69 -7.54 -10.19
C LEU A 84 -1.46 -7.09 -11.65
N PRO A 85 -2.50 -6.69 -12.42
CA PRO A 85 -2.28 -6.15 -13.76
C PRO A 85 -1.39 -4.91 -13.79
N GLU A 86 -1.51 -4.00 -12.83
CA GLU A 86 -0.63 -2.82 -12.77
C GLU A 86 0.82 -3.20 -12.46
N ILE A 87 1.07 -4.20 -11.60
CA ILE A 87 2.41 -4.74 -11.37
C ILE A 87 2.96 -5.35 -12.67
N ASP A 88 2.16 -6.15 -13.37
CA ASP A 88 2.57 -6.79 -14.63
C ASP A 88 2.92 -5.74 -15.70
N MET A 89 2.21 -4.61 -15.72
CA MET A 89 2.54 -3.49 -16.61
C MET A 89 3.93 -2.89 -16.30
N PHE A 90 4.27 -2.69 -15.02
CA PHE A 90 5.62 -2.26 -14.65
C PHE A 90 6.67 -3.28 -15.07
N VAL A 91 6.43 -4.57 -14.83
CA VAL A 91 7.37 -5.63 -15.21
C VAL A 91 7.56 -5.67 -16.72
N ALA A 92 6.48 -5.74 -17.49
CA ALA A 92 6.53 -5.81 -18.94
C ALA A 92 7.13 -4.56 -19.58
N TRP A 93 6.92 -3.36 -19.00
CA TRP A 93 7.56 -2.14 -19.47
C TRP A 93 9.08 -2.18 -19.24
N VAL A 94 9.53 -2.61 -18.06
CA VAL A 94 10.96 -2.64 -17.71
C VAL A 94 11.71 -3.73 -18.46
N GLU A 95 11.18 -4.95 -18.49
CA GLU A 95 11.77 -6.07 -19.27
C GLU A 95 11.74 -5.79 -20.77
N GLY A 96 10.77 -4.99 -21.23
CA GLY A 96 10.64 -4.57 -22.61
C GLY A 96 11.52 -3.39 -23.04
N GLY A 97 12.50 -2.99 -22.22
CA GLY A 97 13.46 -1.92 -22.53
C GLY A 97 13.08 -0.53 -22.01
N ALA A 98 11.97 -0.40 -21.29
CA ALA A 98 11.46 0.85 -20.71
C ALA A 98 11.33 2.00 -21.73
N PRO A 99 10.60 1.82 -22.85
CA PRO A 99 10.49 2.83 -23.89
C PRO A 99 9.71 4.06 -23.41
N GLU A 100 10.15 5.25 -23.84
CA GLU A 100 9.46 6.51 -23.55
C GLU A 100 8.11 6.59 -24.28
N GLY A 101 8.11 6.34 -25.59
CA GLY A 101 6.95 6.54 -26.47
C GLY A 101 6.87 7.97 -27.00
N TYR A 102 5.75 8.31 -27.64
CA TYR A 102 5.58 9.61 -28.29
C TYR A 102 5.22 10.71 -27.28
N PRO A 103 5.97 11.82 -27.20
CA PRO A 103 5.71 12.90 -26.23
C PRO A 103 4.30 13.49 -26.31
N ALA A 104 3.71 13.53 -27.51
CA ALA A 104 2.34 14.04 -27.74
C ALA A 104 1.24 13.26 -27.00
N LEU A 105 1.55 12.06 -26.47
CA LEU A 105 0.59 11.21 -25.73
C LEU A 105 0.64 11.40 -24.21
N LEU A 106 1.57 12.23 -23.72
CA LEU A 106 1.66 12.56 -22.30
C LEU A 106 0.37 13.26 -21.82
N PRO A 107 -0.11 12.94 -20.61
CA PRO A 107 -1.22 13.67 -20.02
C PRO A 107 -0.89 15.17 -19.90
N SER A 108 -1.80 16.04 -20.36
CA SER A 108 -1.63 17.50 -20.28
C SER A 108 -1.78 18.06 -18.85
N HIS A 109 -2.31 17.26 -17.92
CA HIS A 109 -2.52 17.66 -16.53
C HIS A 109 -1.99 16.60 -15.57
N ALA A 110 -1.19 17.03 -14.59
CA ALA A 110 -0.81 16.21 -13.47
C ALA A 110 -2.06 15.82 -12.66
N VAL A 111 -2.23 14.54 -12.36
CA VAL A 111 -3.30 14.13 -11.44
C VAL A 111 -2.90 14.63 -10.04
N ALA A 112 -3.79 15.38 -9.40
CA ALA A 112 -3.54 15.95 -8.08
C ALA A 112 -3.04 14.87 -7.10
N PRO A 113 -2.06 15.19 -6.23
CA PRO A 113 -1.57 14.22 -5.25
C PRO A 113 -2.72 13.70 -4.38
N PRO A 114 -2.65 12.44 -3.93
CA PRO A 114 -3.67 11.92 -3.03
C PRO A 114 -3.75 12.79 -1.77
N THR A 115 -4.95 13.27 -1.45
CA THR A 115 -5.20 14.04 -0.23
C THR A 115 -4.79 13.22 0.99
N VAL A 116 -3.89 13.76 1.82
CA VAL A 116 -3.57 13.17 3.12
C VAL A 116 -4.86 13.12 3.93
N ALA A 117 -5.31 11.90 4.27
CA ALA A 117 -6.53 11.74 5.06
C ALA A 117 -6.35 12.41 6.43
N ALA A 118 -7.28 13.30 6.79
CA ALA A 118 -7.31 13.92 8.11
C ALA A 118 -7.32 12.84 9.21
N PRO A 119 -6.76 13.11 10.41
CA PRO A 119 -6.76 12.17 11.53
C PRO A 119 -8.16 11.62 11.82
N VAL A 120 -8.26 10.36 12.22
CA VAL A 120 -9.55 9.78 12.61
C VAL A 120 -9.93 10.34 13.99
N GLN A 121 -11.02 11.11 14.04
CA GLN A 121 -11.63 11.50 15.31
C GLN A 121 -12.40 10.30 15.85
N ALA A 122 -11.95 9.74 16.97
CA ALA A 122 -12.59 8.63 17.64
C ALA A 122 -12.98 9.03 19.06
N ARG A 123 -14.19 8.62 19.48
CA ARG A 123 -14.71 8.88 20.84
C ARG A 123 -14.05 7.98 21.87
N HIS A 124 -13.77 6.74 21.47
CA HIS A 124 -13.15 5.73 22.32
C HIS A 124 -11.94 5.10 21.63
N ARG A 125 -10.95 4.68 22.43
CA ARG A 125 -9.76 3.97 21.96
C ARG A 125 -9.61 2.71 22.81
N LEU A 126 -9.70 1.55 22.17
CA LEU A 126 -9.54 0.27 22.84
C LEU A 126 -8.17 -0.31 22.44
N GLU A 127 -7.27 -0.48 23.41
CA GLU A 127 -5.96 -1.07 23.16
C GLU A 127 -5.97 -2.57 23.42
N VAL A 128 -5.45 -3.36 22.47
CA VAL A 128 -5.43 -4.82 22.54
C VAL A 128 -4.04 -5.33 22.23
N GLN A 129 -3.38 -5.96 23.21
CA GLN A 129 -2.06 -6.59 23.04
C GLN A 129 -2.15 -8.05 22.60
N SER A 130 -2.95 -8.86 23.28
CA SER A 130 -3.14 -10.29 22.98
C SER A 130 -4.59 -10.64 22.69
N GLY A 131 -5.50 -10.15 23.54
CA GLY A 131 -6.92 -10.22 23.28
C GLY A 131 -7.76 -9.46 24.30
N MET A 132 -9.01 -9.22 23.93
CA MET A 132 -10.03 -8.66 24.82
C MET A 132 -11.42 -9.19 24.44
N THR A 133 -12.37 -9.11 25.36
CA THR A 133 -13.79 -9.33 25.06
C THR A 133 -14.55 -8.02 25.20
N LEU A 134 -15.38 -7.68 24.21
CA LEU A 134 -16.19 -6.47 24.27
C LEU A 134 -17.29 -6.61 25.33
N GLU A 135 -17.30 -5.71 26.31
CA GLU A 135 -18.33 -5.69 27.37
C GLU A 135 -19.63 -5.00 26.91
N ALA A 136 -19.55 -4.18 25.86
CA ALA A 136 -20.67 -3.50 25.21
C ALA A 136 -20.51 -3.55 23.68
N PRO A 137 -21.59 -3.33 22.90
CA PRO A 137 -21.46 -3.19 21.44
C PRO A 137 -20.50 -2.05 21.08
N ALA A 138 -19.71 -2.24 20.02
CA ALA A 138 -18.74 -1.24 19.55
C ALA A 138 -18.82 -1.04 18.03
N VAL A 139 -18.59 0.20 17.59
CA VAL A 139 -18.47 0.55 16.17
C VAL A 139 -17.05 1.02 15.90
N ILE A 140 -16.27 0.20 15.21
CA ILE A 140 -14.86 0.47 14.89
C ILE A 140 -14.78 1.17 13.54
N VAL A 141 -14.12 2.32 13.50
CA VAL A 141 -13.97 3.15 12.30
C VAL A 141 -12.55 3.14 11.73
N ALA A 142 -11.56 2.80 12.55
CA ALA A 142 -10.17 2.68 12.11
C ALA A 142 -9.36 1.81 13.06
N LEU A 143 -8.21 1.34 12.56
CA LEU A 143 -7.25 0.54 13.29
C LEU A 143 -5.89 1.25 13.28
N ARG A 144 -5.19 1.28 14.42
CA ARG A 144 -3.85 1.85 14.53
C ARG A 144 -2.90 0.86 15.21
N PRO A 145 -1.79 0.46 14.58
CA PRO A 145 -0.75 -0.30 15.26
C PRO A 145 -0.11 0.57 16.35
N ASN A 146 0.20 -0.02 17.49
CA ASN A 146 0.81 0.67 18.61
C ASN A 146 1.99 -0.15 19.15
N ASN A 147 3.11 0.52 19.46
CA ASN A 147 4.37 -0.11 19.88
C ASN A 147 4.91 -1.20 18.93
N LEU A 148 4.51 -1.18 17.65
CA LEU A 148 5.03 -2.09 16.63
C LEU A 148 6.43 -1.66 16.19
N LYS A 149 7.41 -2.57 16.24
CA LYS A 149 8.81 -2.29 15.85
C LYS A 149 8.97 -2.39 14.33
N ASP A 150 10.04 -1.79 13.81
CA ASP A 150 10.37 -1.93 12.38
C ASP A 150 10.63 -3.41 12.07
N ARG A 151 10.11 -3.87 10.92
CA ARG A 151 10.15 -5.27 10.46
C ARG A 151 9.34 -6.26 11.31
N GLU A 152 8.63 -5.79 12.34
CA GLU A 152 7.73 -6.64 13.13
C GLU A 152 6.45 -6.95 12.35
N SER A 153 5.83 -8.10 12.64
CA SER A 153 4.54 -8.48 12.06
C SER A 153 3.46 -8.54 13.13
N LEU A 154 2.27 -8.07 12.78
CA LEU A 154 1.10 -8.05 13.66
C LEU A 154 -0.13 -8.52 12.87
N GLU A 155 -0.90 -9.42 13.46
CA GLU A 155 -2.19 -9.86 12.95
C GLU A 155 -3.28 -9.63 14.00
N ALA A 156 -4.44 -9.16 13.56
CA ALA A 156 -5.61 -9.07 14.41
C ALA A 156 -6.86 -9.62 13.71
N TRP A 157 -7.68 -10.32 14.49
CA TRP A 157 -8.95 -10.89 14.06
C TRP A 157 -9.96 -10.83 15.20
N VAL A 158 -11.22 -11.06 14.87
CA VAL A 158 -12.30 -11.19 15.86
C VAL A 158 -12.98 -12.54 15.75
N THR A 159 -13.52 -12.99 16.88
CA THR A 159 -14.48 -14.09 16.96
C THR A 159 -15.79 -13.53 17.53
N LYS A 160 -16.84 -13.48 16.71
CA LYS A 160 -18.17 -13.00 17.10
C LYS A 160 -18.88 -14.03 18.00
N PRO A 161 -19.95 -13.65 18.73
CA PRO A 161 -20.68 -14.57 19.61
C PRO A 161 -21.27 -15.80 18.90
N ASP A 162 -21.57 -15.68 17.61
CA ASP A 162 -22.03 -16.77 16.75
C ASP A 162 -20.90 -17.72 16.29
N GLY A 163 -19.65 -17.46 16.71
CA GLY A 163 -18.47 -18.20 16.30
C GLY A 163 -17.82 -17.72 14.99
N THR A 164 -18.43 -16.76 14.30
CA THR A 164 -17.88 -16.22 13.04
C THR A 164 -16.53 -15.54 13.28
N ILE A 165 -15.53 -15.90 12.49
CA ILE A 165 -14.19 -15.29 12.52
C ILE A 165 -14.03 -14.28 11.38
N GLU A 166 -13.52 -13.09 11.70
CA GLU A 166 -13.25 -12.04 10.71
C GLU A 166 -11.87 -11.43 10.95
N ARG A 167 -11.02 -11.40 9.92
CA ARG A 167 -9.68 -10.79 10.00
C ARG A 167 -9.79 -9.28 9.87
N LEU A 168 -9.22 -8.54 10.83
CA LEU A 168 -9.27 -7.08 10.86
C LEU A 168 -8.14 -6.46 10.06
N ILE A 169 -6.91 -6.89 10.36
CA ILE A 169 -5.69 -6.36 9.75
C ILE A 169 -4.57 -7.40 9.88
N TRP A 170 -3.72 -7.47 8.86
CA TRP A 170 -2.49 -8.23 8.93
C TRP A 170 -1.35 -7.39 8.37
N LEU A 171 -0.38 -7.08 9.21
CA LEU A 171 0.83 -6.32 8.90
C LEU A 171 1.99 -7.30 8.88
N ARG A 172 2.70 -7.35 7.75
CA ARG A 172 3.87 -8.22 7.58
C ARG A 172 5.09 -7.38 7.28
N ASP A 173 6.18 -7.67 7.98
CA ASP A 173 7.45 -6.96 7.81
C ASP A 173 7.27 -5.43 7.88
N TYR A 174 6.56 -4.96 8.90
CA TYR A 174 5.99 -3.62 8.92
C TYR A 174 7.06 -2.53 9.00
N ARG A 175 7.00 -1.57 8.08
CA ARG A 175 7.91 -0.42 8.08
C ARG A 175 7.29 0.74 8.86
N THR A 176 7.80 0.99 10.07
CA THR A 176 7.21 1.96 11.02
C THR A 176 7.33 3.41 10.55
N ALA A 177 8.26 3.70 9.64
CA ALA A 177 8.39 4.99 8.96
C ALA A 177 7.10 5.46 8.26
N TRP A 178 6.15 4.54 7.99
CA TRP A 178 4.90 4.82 7.28
C TRP A 178 3.64 4.63 8.14
N THR A 179 3.81 4.64 9.46
CA THR A 179 2.73 4.41 10.44
C THR A 179 1.57 5.39 10.24
N ARG A 180 0.35 4.86 10.20
CA ARG A 180 -0.87 5.63 9.97
C ARG A 180 -2.11 4.97 10.57
N ASP A 181 -3.21 5.72 10.60
CA ASP A 181 -4.53 5.18 10.85
C ASP A 181 -5.07 4.47 9.62
N TYR A 182 -5.42 3.19 9.78
CA TYR A 182 -6.12 2.43 8.75
C TYR A 182 -7.62 2.64 8.90
N ARG A 183 -8.14 3.69 8.26
CA ARG A 183 -9.57 3.99 8.23
C ARG A 183 -10.32 2.95 7.42
N LEU A 184 -11.32 2.33 8.03
CA LEU A 184 -12.16 1.32 7.40
C LEU A 184 -13.07 1.97 6.34
N ARG A 185 -13.26 1.28 5.21
CA ARG A 185 -14.22 1.69 4.16
C ARG A 185 -15.64 1.71 4.69
N THR A 186 -15.97 0.66 5.42
CA THR A 186 -17.24 0.47 6.11
C THR A 186 -16.94 0.27 7.59
N PRO A 187 -17.53 1.04 8.51
CA PRO A 187 -17.36 0.82 9.94
C PRO A 187 -17.77 -0.61 10.33
N LEU A 188 -16.92 -1.27 11.12
CA LEU A 188 -17.18 -2.62 11.62
C LEU A 188 -18.02 -2.51 12.90
N ARG A 189 -19.15 -3.23 12.93
CA ARG A 189 -20.07 -3.24 14.07
C ARG A 189 -19.97 -4.58 14.78
N PHE A 190 -19.59 -4.57 16.04
CA PHE A 190 -19.43 -5.76 16.84
C PHE A 190 -20.39 -5.77 18.03
N PRO A 191 -21.14 -6.86 18.25
CA PRO A 191 -21.96 -7.00 19.44
C PRO A 191 -21.09 -7.22 20.69
N ARG A 192 -21.69 -7.01 21.86
CA ARG A 192 -21.15 -7.47 23.16
C ARG A 192 -20.79 -8.95 23.07
N GLY A 193 -19.69 -9.33 23.71
CA GLY A 193 -19.18 -10.70 23.72
C GLY A 193 -18.28 -11.06 22.54
N THR A 194 -18.11 -10.16 21.56
CA THR A 194 -17.09 -10.33 20.51
C THR A 194 -15.70 -10.36 21.14
N ARG A 195 -14.93 -11.39 20.81
CA ARG A 195 -13.53 -11.53 21.23
C ARG A 195 -12.63 -10.94 20.15
N ILE A 196 -11.75 -10.02 20.53
CA ILE A 196 -10.72 -9.45 19.67
C ILE A 196 -9.41 -10.14 20.04
N HIS A 197 -8.67 -10.55 19.02
CA HIS A 197 -7.39 -11.23 19.16
C HIS A 197 -6.32 -10.42 18.42
N VAL A 198 -5.14 -10.32 19.02
CA VAL A 198 -3.95 -9.72 18.43
C VAL A 198 -2.78 -10.66 18.66
N SER A 199 -2.04 -10.93 17.59
CA SER A 199 -0.78 -11.68 17.64
C SER A 199 0.31 -10.80 17.03
N SER A 200 1.39 -10.59 17.77
CA SER A 200 2.54 -9.84 17.29
C SER A 200 3.83 -10.56 17.66
N THR A 201 4.85 -10.49 16.81
CA THR A 201 6.13 -11.17 17.04
C THR A 201 6.94 -10.54 18.18
N GLY A 202 6.69 -9.28 18.53
CA GLY A 202 7.44 -8.50 19.53
C GLY A 202 6.56 -7.85 20.62
N GLY A 203 5.32 -8.30 20.78
CA GLY A 203 4.40 -7.84 21.84
C GLY A 203 3.72 -6.50 21.59
N ALA A 204 3.68 -6.03 20.34
CA ALA A 204 2.93 -4.84 19.95
C ALA A 204 1.41 -5.00 20.16
N SER A 205 0.70 -3.87 20.19
CA SER A 205 -0.74 -3.80 20.35
C SER A 205 -1.45 -3.19 19.14
N LEU A 206 -2.76 -3.39 19.08
CA LEU A 206 -3.64 -2.71 18.15
C LEU A 206 -4.61 -1.80 18.91
N LEU A 207 -4.65 -0.53 18.50
CA LEU A 207 -5.68 0.41 18.92
C LEU A 207 -6.87 0.32 17.96
N LEU A 208 -8.04 -0.02 18.49
CA LEU A 208 -9.30 0.07 17.78
C LEU A 208 -9.92 1.44 18.07
N LEU A 209 -10.08 2.23 17.02
CA LEU A 209 -10.65 3.57 17.09
C LEU A 209 -12.17 3.45 16.90
N ALA A 210 -12.92 3.73 17.98
CA ALA A 210 -14.35 3.49 18.06
C ALA A 210 -15.18 4.77 18.21
N GLN A 211 -16.44 4.70 17.76
CA GLN A 211 -17.47 5.73 17.94
C GLN A 211 -18.46 5.34 19.04
#